data_AF-A0A329SRQ3-F1
#
_entry.id   AF-A0A329SRQ3-F1
#
_cell.length_a   1.000
_cell.length_b   1.000
_cell.length_c   1.000
_cell.angle_alpha   90.00
_cell.angle_beta   90.00
_cell.angle_gamma   90.00
#
_symmetry.space_group_name_H-M   'P 1'
#
loop_
_entity.id
_entity.type
_entity.pdbx_description
1 polymer ?
#
loop_
_entity_poly.entity_id
_entity_poly.type
_entity_poly.pdbx_seq_one_letter_code
_entity_poly.pdbx_strand_id
1 'polypeptide(L)'
;MNKFPLLQEVALQVFRCATSSSASERNFLAHAFIHSKLRNRLASDRVEKLVHIYFNAKNICDKDIERYSHLEYLLREADEEEDADERNGGNESEDFVYY
;
A
#
# COMPACT_ATOMS: atom_id res chain seq x y z
N MET A 1 -14.14 27.95 12.02
CA MET A 1 -14.69 26.71 12.60
C MET A 1 -13.65 26.11 13.54
N ASN A 2 -13.55 26.56 14.80
CA ASN A 2 -12.63 25.98 15.82
C ASN A 2 -13.09 26.39 17.25
N LYS A 3 -14.41 26.40 17.50
CA LYS A 3 -14.94 26.85 18.80
C LYS A 3 -14.66 25.86 19.94
N PHE A 4 -14.51 24.57 19.64
CA PHE A 4 -14.26 23.51 20.64
C PHE A 4 -13.29 22.47 20.08
N PRO A 5 -11.97 22.74 20.08
CA PRO A 5 -10.98 21.88 19.41
C PRO A 5 -10.93 20.47 20.00
N LEU A 6 -10.99 20.34 21.33
CA LEU A 6 -10.99 19.03 22.01
C LEU A 6 -12.25 18.20 21.70
N LEU A 7 -13.43 18.84 21.70
CA LEU A 7 -14.68 18.16 21.35
C LEU A 7 -14.70 17.76 19.87
N GLN A 8 -14.17 18.60 18.99
CA GLN A 8 -14.07 18.32 17.57
C GLN A 8 -13.22 17.09 17.30
N GLU A 9 -12.09 16.94 17.99
CA GLU A 9 -11.23 15.76 17.86
C GLU A 9 -11.98 14.48 18.25
N VAL A 10 -12.66 14.47 19.39
CA VAL A 10 -13.47 13.33 19.84
C VAL A 10 -14.60 13.04 18.87
N ALA A 11 -15.33 14.06 18.42
CA ALA A 11 -16.44 13.91 17.48
C ALA A 11 -15.98 13.32 16.15
N LEU A 12 -14.81 13.73 15.63
CA LEU A 12 -14.24 13.17 14.41
C LEU A 12 -13.91 11.67 14.56
N GLN A 13 -13.40 11.24 15.71
CA GLN A 13 -13.14 9.82 15.95
C GLN A 13 -14.44 9.00 15.99
N VAL A 14 -15.47 9.50 16.67
CA VAL A 14 -16.78 8.85 16.73
C VAL A 14 -17.41 8.74 15.33
N PHE A 15 -17.33 9.80 14.52
CA PHE A 15 -17.89 9.79 13.17
C PHE A 15 -17.10 8.96 12.15
N ARG A 16 -15.86 8.54 12.47
CA ARG A 16 -15.11 7.59 11.64
C ARG A 16 -15.58 6.15 11.85
N CYS A 17 -16.23 5.84 12.97
CA CYS A 17 -16.75 4.51 13.21
C CYS A 17 -17.92 4.19 12.27
N ALA A 18 -17.85 3.04 11.59
CA ALA A 18 -18.98 2.51 10.86
C ALA A 18 -20.07 2.09 11.86
N THR A 19 -21.33 2.47 11.61
CA THR A 19 -22.47 2.17 12.47
C THR A 19 -23.13 0.82 12.16
N SER A 20 -22.71 0.12 11.10
CA SER A 20 -23.25 -1.17 10.69
C SER A 20 -22.22 -2.08 10.00
N SER A 21 -22.53 -3.37 9.89
CA SER A 21 -21.75 -4.38 9.16
C SER A 21 -21.77 -4.19 7.64
N SER A 22 -22.65 -3.34 7.10
CA SER A 22 -22.83 -3.14 5.66
C SER A 22 -21.57 -2.63 4.95
N ALA A 23 -20.66 -1.98 5.67
CA ALA A 23 -19.34 -1.63 5.14
C ALA A 23 -18.47 -2.87 4.89
N SER A 24 -18.42 -3.80 5.85
CA SER A 24 -17.70 -5.07 5.74
C SER A 24 -18.34 -5.99 4.71
N GLU A 25 -19.67 -6.06 4.64
CA GLU A 25 -20.38 -6.84 3.63
C GLU A 25 -20.01 -6.40 2.20
N ARG A 26 -19.99 -5.08 1.95
CA ARG A 26 -19.51 -4.54 0.67
C ARG A 26 -18.05 -4.89 0.39
N ASN A 27 -17.20 -4.94 1.42
CA ASN A 27 -15.81 -5.37 1.27
C ASN A 27 -15.72 -6.85 0.84
N PHE A 28 -16.46 -7.75 1.50
CA PHE A 28 -16.51 -9.16 1.10
C PHE A 28 -17.09 -9.35 -0.31
N LEU A 29 -18.10 -8.57 -0.68
CA LEU A 29 -18.64 -8.58 -2.05
C LEU A 29 -17.59 -8.13 -3.08
N ALA A 30 -16.76 -7.14 -2.77
CA ALA A 30 -15.67 -6.71 -3.65
C ALA A 30 -14.60 -7.81 -3.82
N HIS A 31 -14.26 -8.54 -2.74
CA HIS A 31 -13.38 -9.71 -2.84
C HIS A 31 -13.97 -10.77 -3.78
N ALA A 32 -15.26 -11.07 -3.67
CA ALA A 32 -15.94 -12.03 -4.53
C ALA A 32 -16.07 -11.55 -5.99
N PHE A 33 -16.18 -10.23 -6.21
CA PHE A 33 -16.20 -9.62 -7.53
C PHE A 33 -14.83 -9.67 -8.21
N ILE A 34 -13.76 -9.32 -7.48
CA ILE A 34 -12.39 -9.24 -8.03
C ILE A 34 -11.78 -10.63 -8.23
N HIS A 35 -12.05 -11.57 -7.34
CA HIS A 35 -11.40 -12.88 -7.33
C HIS A 35 -12.39 -14.03 -7.39
N SER A 36 -12.14 -15.00 -8.27
CA SER A 36 -12.86 -16.28 -8.28
C SER A 36 -11.88 -17.44 -8.36
N LYS A 37 -12.03 -18.44 -7.48
CA LYS A 37 -11.11 -19.59 -7.40
C LYS A 37 -10.97 -20.36 -8.71
N LEU A 38 -12.00 -20.36 -9.56
CA LEU A 38 -12.08 -21.19 -10.77
C LEU A 38 -11.62 -20.48 -12.04
N ARG A 39 -11.90 -19.18 -12.20
CA ARG A 39 -11.65 -18.45 -13.46
C ARG A 39 -10.70 -17.26 -13.32
N ASN A 40 -10.49 -16.75 -12.12
CA ASN A 40 -9.58 -15.64 -11.85
C ASN A 40 -8.87 -15.85 -10.50
N ARG A 41 -8.07 -16.92 -10.43
CA ARG A 41 -7.33 -17.27 -9.21
C ARG A 41 -6.12 -16.36 -9.09
N LEU A 42 -6.11 -15.55 -8.03
CA LEU A 42 -5.06 -14.60 -7.71
C LEU A 42 -4.45 -14.99 -6.35
N ALA A 43 -3.21 -14.60 -6.12
CA ALA A 43 -2.60 -14.68 -4.81
C ALA A 43 -3.29 -13.70 -3.83
N SER A 44 -3.35 -14.06 -2.54
CA SER A 44 -4.11 -13.29 -1.54
C SER A 44 -3.67 -11.84 -1.46
N ASP A 45 -2.35 -11.63 -1.45
CA ASP A 45 -1.70 -10.31 -1.42
C ASP A 45 -2.16 -9.43 -2.60
N ARG A 46 -2.30 -10.01 -3.79
CA ARG A 46 -2.75 -9.31 -4.98
C ARG A 46 -4.23 -8.97 -4.92
N VAL A 47 -5.06 -9.88 -4.38
CA VAL A 47 -6.49 -9.59 -4.18
C VAL A 47 -6.67 -8.44 -3.19
N GLU A 48 -5.96 -8.45 -2.08
CA GLU A 48 -6.01 -7.40 -1.06
C GLU A 48 -5.62 -6.03 -1.63
N LYS A 49 -4.52 -5.96 -2.39
CA LYS A 49 -4.11 -4.75 -3.11
C LYS A 49 -5.18 -4.26 -4.08
N LEU A 50 -5.77 -5.14 -4.87
CA LEU A 50 -6.80 -4.77 -5.84
C LEU A 50 -8.10 -4.31 -5.17
N VAL A 51 -8.54 -4.96 -4.10
CA VAL A 51 -9.71 -4.53 -3.31
C VAL A 51 -9.45 -3.16 -2.69
N HIS A 52 -8.24 -2.94 -2.16
CA HIS A 52 -7.84 -1.64 -1.63
C HIS A 52 -7.93 -0.54 -2.70
N ILE A 53 -7.37 -0.77 -3.88
CA ILE A 53 -7.44 0.17 -5.00
C ILE A 53 -8.90 0.42 -5.40
N TYR A 54 -9.70 -0.63 -5.55
CA TYR A 54 -11.11 -0.52 -5.96
C TYR A 54 -11.92 0.38 -5.02
N PHE A 55 -11.73 0.26 -3.70
CA PHE A 55 -12.44 1.10 -2.73
C PHE A 55 -11.94 2.54 -2.68
N ASN A 56 -10.63 2.72 -2.79
CA ASN A 56 -9.99 4.01 -2.54
C ASN A 56 -9.76 4.84 -3.80
N ALA A 57 -9.84 4.26 -5.00
CA ALA A 57 -9.62 4.98 -6.27
C ALA A 57 -10.49 6.24 -6.41
N LYS A 58 -11.75 6.17 -5.94
CA LYS A 58 -12.67 7.32 -5.95
C LYS A 58 -12.32 8.44 -4.95
N ASN A 59 -11.44 8.16 -3.99
CA ASN A 59 -10.99 9.13 -2.99
C ASN A 59 -9.68 9.82 -3.41
N ILE A 60 -9.08 9.41 -4.54
CA ILE A 60 -7.85 9.98 -5.08
C ILE A 60 -8.19 11.26 -5.85
N CYS A 61 -7.45 12.34 -5.58
CA CYS A 61 -7.48 13.56 -6.37
C CYS A 61 -6.17 13.76 -7.15
N ASP A 62 -6.12 14.75 -8.05
CA ASP A 62 -4.94 15.02 -8.89
C ASP A 62 -3.64 15.23 -8.07
N LYS A 63 -3.76 15.84 -6.88
CA LYS A 63 -2.63 16.03 -5.96
C LYS A 63 -2.11 14.72 -5.38
N ASP A 64 -2.99 13.75 -5.15
CA ASP A 64 -2.60 12.44 -4.67
C ASP A 64 -1.85 11.69 -5.78
N ILE A 65 -2.30 11.82 -7.04
CA ILE A 65 -1.62 11.22 -8.21
C ILE A 65 -0.20 11.78 -8.36
N GLU A 66 -0.04 13.09 -8.26
CA GLU A 66 1.28 13.73 -8.31
C GLU A 66 2.18 13.21 -7.18
N ARG A 67 1.66 13.16 -5.96
CA ARG A 67 2.38 12.64 -4.78
C ARG A 67 2.80 11.18 -4.97
N TYR A 68 1.91 10.31 -5.45
CA TYR A 68 2.21 8.89 -5.65
C TYR A 68 3.21 8.67 -6.79
N SER A 69 3.10 9.45 -7.87
CA SER A 69 4.07 9.41 -8.98
C SER A 69 5.48 9.79 -8.49
N HIS A 70 5.58 10.83 -7.65
CA HIS A 70 6.86 11.21 -7.05
C HIS A 70 7.40 10.14 -6.11
N LEU A 71 6.54 9.52 -5.30
CA LEU A 71 6.93 8.43 -4.41
C LEU A 71 7.44 7.20 -5.20
N GLU A 72 6.78 6.87 -6.32
CA GLU A 72 7.22 5.78 -7.21
C GLU A 72 8.62 6.05 -7.78
N TYR A 73 8.88 7.29 -8.20
CA TYR A 73 10.21 7.70 -8.66
C TYR A 73 11.28 7.50 -7.57
N LEU A 74 11.02 7.97 -6.35
CA LEU A 74 11.96 7.84 -5.23
C LEU A 74 12.19 6.37 -4.83
N LEU A 75 11.15 5.55 -4.85
CA LEU A 75 11.28 4.12 -4.55
C LEU A 75 12.16 3.41 -5.57
N ARG A 76 11.98 3.74 -6.86
CA ARG A 76 12.83 3.19 -7.93
C ARG A 76 14.29 3.59 -7.75
N GLU A 77 14.54 4.86 -7.42
CA GLU A 77 15.89 5.35 -7.16
C GLU A 77 16.56 4.62 -5.99
N ALA A 78 15.81 4.38 -4.90
CA ALA A 78 16.30 3.61 -3.75
C ALA A 78 16.61 2.14 -4.10
N ASP A 79 15.74 1.48 -4.88
CA ASP A 79 15.96 0.09 -5.32
C ASP A 79 17.22 0.01 -6.21
N GLU A 80 17.46 1.00 -7.08
CA GLU A 80 18.65 1.07 -7.95
C GLU A 80 19.95 1.32 -7.16
N GLU A 81 19.91 2.10 -6.08
CA GLU A 81 21.05 2.32 -5.19
C GLU A 81 21.41 1.05 -4.40
N GLU A 82 20.41 0.32 -3.89
CA GLU A 82 20.61 -0.93 -3.13
C GLU A 82 21.25 -2.03 -4.00
N ASP A 83 20.79 -2.17 -5.26
CA ASP A 83 21.37 -3.08 -6.25
C ASP A 83 22.82 -2.71 -6.64
N ALA A 84 23.20 -1.43 -6.56
CA ALA A 84 24.55 -0.96 -6.89
C ALA A 84 25.56 -1.29 -5.77
N ASP A 85 25.15 -1.15 -4.51
CA ASP A 85 25.96 -1.49 -3.35
C ASP A 85 26.20 -3.01 -3.24
N GLU A 86 25.20 -3.85 -3.51
CA GLU A 86 25.37 -5.31 -3.55
C GLU A 86 26.39 -5.76 -4.61
N ARG A 87 26.42 -5.10 -5.78
CA ARG A 87 27.38 -5.40 -6.85
C ARG A 87 28.82 -4.97 -6.51
N ASN A 88 28.98 -3.94 -5.67
CA ASN A 88 30.30 -3.43 -5.29
C ASN A 88 30.91 -4.20 -4.10
N GLY A 89 30.08 -4.82 -3.25
CA GLY A 89 30.54 -5.62 -2.09
C GLY A 89 31.02 -7.05 -2.41
N GLY A 90 30.91 -7.50 -3.66
CA GLY A 90 31.25 -8.87 -4.06
C GLY A 90 32.43 -8.94 -5.01
N ASN A 91 33.66 -8.70 -4.54
CA ASN A 91 34.93 -9.23 -5.10
C ASN A 91 36.20 -8.76 -4.33
N GLU A 92 36.22 -8.84 -3.00
CA GLU A 92 37.49 -8.90 -2.25
C GLU A 92 37.64 -10.29 -1.63
N SER A 93 37.78 -11.32 -2.50
CA SER A 93 38.22 -12.63 -2.04
C SER A 93 39.71 -12.53 -1.71
N GLU A 94 40.04 -12.34 -0.43
CA GLU A 94 41.40 -12.57 0.07
C GLU A 94 41.81 -14.01 -0.25
N ASP A 95 42.87 -14.12 -1.05
CA ASP A 95 43.46 -15.37 -1.50
C ASP A 95 44.12 -16.07 -0.29
N PHE A 96 43.40 -16.99 0.37
CA PHE A 96 43.99 -17.81 1.42
C PHE A 96 44.92 -18.87 0.81
N VAL A 97 46.22 -18.58 0.80
CA VAL A 97 47.28 -19.54 0.47
C VAL A 97 47.43 -20.55 1.61
N TYR A 98 47.05 -21.81 1.37
CA TYR A 98 47.42 -22.92 2.25
C TYR A 98 48.75 -23.52 1.77
N TYR A 99 49.74 -23.55 2.67
CA TYR A 99 51.02 -24.24 2.50
C TYR A 99 50.87 -25.75 2.47
#